data_AF-A0A142JHT5-F1
#
_entry.id   AF-A0A142JHT5-F1
#
_cell.length_a   1.000
_cell.length_b   1.000
_cell.length_c   1.000
_cell.angle_alpha   90.00
_cell.angle_beta   90.00
_cell.angle_gamma   90.00
#
_symmetry.space_group_name_H-M   'P 1'
#
loop_
_entity.id
_entity.type
_entity.pdbx_description
1 polymer ?
#
loop_
_entity_poly.entity_id
_entity_poly.type
_entity_poly.pdbx_seq_one_letter_code
_entity_poly.pdbx_strand_id
1 'polypeptide(L)'
;MNGIERIIFSDKRLAFDFEDSAGDAFRLYKAAFDRSPDQVGLGFWISKLDGGMSTVEVAANFINSDEFRGLYGANPTTTEFVTELYDNILNRAPDQAGLDFYVQQIDSGAKGRDVVLADFADSQENHVQLLGQMQNGIEYITWLG
;
A
#
# COMPACT_ATOMS: atom_id res chain seq x y z
N MET A 1 -19.39 -10.98 -15.67
CA MET A 1 -20.01 -11.67 -14.52
C MET A 1 -19.98 -10.66 -13.39
N ASN A 2 -21.10 -10.31 -12.76
CA ASN A 2 -21.05 -9.60 -11.47
C ASN A 2 -20.60 -10.64 -10.45
N GLY A 3 -19.28 -10.71 -10.28
CA GLY A 3 -18.58 -11.72 -9.50
C GLY A 3 -18.65 -11.38 -8.02
N ILE A 4 -18.59 -12.38 -7.17
CA ILE A 4 -18.61 -12.20 -5.71
C ILE A 4 -17.39 -11.37 -5.30
N GLU A 5 -17.61 -10.20 -4.70
CA GLU A 5 -16.54 -9.32 -4.18
C GLU A 5 -16.11 -9.72 -2.76
N ARG A 6 -17.03 -10.30 -1.98
CA ARG A 6 -16.86 -10.62 -0.56
C ARG A 6 -17.54 -11.93 -0.19
N ILE A 7 -16.84 -12.80 0.53
CA ILE A 7 -17.41 -13.96 1.22
C ILE A 7 -17.39 -13.71 2.73
N ILE A 8 -18.49 -14.01 3.39
CA ILE A 8 -18.74 -13.75 4.81
C ILE A 8 -18.72 -15.07 5.58
N PHE A 9 -17.77 -15.20 6.51
CA PHE A 9 -17.77 -16.26 7.52
C PHE A 9 -18.23 -15.72 8.88
N SER A 10 -18.45 -16.59 9.86
CA SER A 10 -18.85 -16.17 11.21
C SER A 10 -17.78 -15.34 11.93
N ASP A 11 -16.51 -15.61 11.63
CA ASP A 11 -15.32 -15.08 12.29
C ASP A 11 -14.49 -14.14 11.41
N LYS A 12 -14.62 -14.24 10.09
CA LYS A 12 -13.79 -13.49 9.13
C LYS A 12 -14.48 -13.19 7.81
N ARG A 13 -13.76 -12.51 6.93
CA ARG A 13 -14.18 -12.17 5.57
C ARG A 13 -13.08 -12.56 4.59
N LEU A 14 -13.49 -12.82 3.35
CA LEU A 14 -12.58 -13.03 2.23
C LEU A 14 -12.98 -12.10 1.08
N ALA A 15 -12.03 -11.30 0.61
CA ALA A 15 -12.21 -10.30 -0.43
C ALA A 15 -11.61 -10.76 -1.77
N PHE A 16 -12.31 -10.46 -2.87
CA PHE A 16 -11.92 -10.83 -4.24
C PHE A 16 -11.92 -9.64 -5.23
N ASP A 17 -12.22 -8.44 -4.75
CA ASP A 17 -12.09 -7.17 -5.49
C ASP A 17 -10.62 -6.70 -5.50
N PHE A 18 -9.76 -7.51 -6.09
CA PHE A 18 -8.31 -7.26 -6.12
C PHE A 18 -7.91 -5.95 -6.79
N GLU A 19 -8.81 -5.32 -7.55
CA GLU A 19 -8.57 -4.04 -8.24
C GLU A 19 -9.38 -2.89 -7.63
N ASP A 20 -9.96 -3.09 -6.44
CA ASP A 20 -10.73 -2.09 -5.69
C ASP A 20 -10.21 -2.02 -4.24
N SER A 21 -11.02 -1.52 -3.29
CA SER A 21 -10.67 -1.28 -1.89
C SER A 21 -9.81 -2.36 -1.22
N ALA A 22 -10.12 -3.66 -1.34
CA ALA A 22 -9.29 -4.66 -0.67
C ALA A 22 -7.94 -4.88 -1.34
N GLY A 23 -7.91 -4.83 -2.67
CA GLY A 23 -6.66 -4.82 -3.41
C GLY A 23 -5.77 -3.65 -3.03
N ASP A 24 -6.34 -2.45 -3.06
CA ASP A 24 -5.64 -1.21 -2.74
C ASP A 24 -5.14 -1.18 -1.30
N ALA A 25 -5.98 -1.56 -0.33
CA ALA A 25 -5.57 -1.66 1.06
C ALA A 25 -4.43 -2.66 1.24
N PHE A 26 -4.51 -3.82 0.61
CA PHE A 26 -3.48 -4.85 0.74
C PHE A 26 -2.15 -4.39 0.13
N ARG A 27 -2.18 -3.85 -1.10
CA ARG A 27 -1.00 -3.34 -1.80
C ARG A 27 -0.34 -2.20 -1.04
N LEU A 28 -1.11 -1.21 -0.58
CA LEU A 28 -0.58 -0.07 0.20
C LEU A 28 0.02 -0.51 1.53
N TYR A 29 -0.66 -1.40 2.24
CA TYR A 29 -0.17 -1.89 3.55
C TYR A 29 1.13 -2.67 3.35
N LYS A 30 1.20 -3.54 2.34
CA LYS A 30 2.45 -4.24 1.97
C LYS A 30 3.55 -3.25 1.62
N ALA A 31 3.25 -2.29 0.77
CA ALA A 31 4.20 -1.29 0.32
C ALA A 31 4.75 -0.43 1.47
N ALA A 32 3.88 -0.04 2.42
CA ALA A 32 4.26 0.82 3.52
C ALA A 32 5.11 0.11 4.60
N PHE A 33 4.93 -1.20 4.79
CA PHE A 33 5.49 -1.88 5.97
C PHE A 33 6.33 -3.14 5.68
N ASP A 34 6.48 -3.52 4.41
CA ASP A 34 7.22 -4.72 3.97
C ASP A 34 6.84 -6.00 4.73
N ARG A 35 5.57 -6.13 5.08
CA ARG A 35 5.03 -7.32 5.75
C ARG A 35 3.59 -7.54 5.38
N SER A 36 3.13 -8.79 5.48
CA SER A 36 1.71 -9.12 5.29
C SER A 36 0.84 -8.29 6.25
N PRO A 37 -0.27 -7.72 5.77
CA PRO A 37 -1.17 -6.97 6.63
C PRO A 37 -1.73 -7.87 7.72
N ASP A 38 -1.90 -7.31 8.92
CA ASP A 38 -2.70 -7.99 9.94
C ASP A 38 -4.18 -7.88 9.57
N GLN A 39 -4.98 -8.86 9.96
CA GLN A 39 -6.38 -8.97 9.50
C GLN A 39 -7.29 -7.84 10.00
N VAL A 40 -7.00 -7.29 11.19
CA VAL A 40 -7.81 -6.24 11.80
C VAL A 40 -7.48 -4.89 11.16
N GLY A 41 -6.19 -4.57 11.07
CA GLY A 41 -5.69 -3.38 10.40
C GLY A 41 -6.09 -3.35 8.93
N LEU A 42 -5.98 -4.48 8.22
CA LEU A 42 -6.45 -4.57 6.84
C LEU A 42 -7.95 -4.29 6.74
N GLY A 43 -8.76 -4.85 7.63
CA GLY A 43 -10.19 -4.59 7.67
C GLY A 43 -10.56 -3.14 7.95
N PHE A 44 -9.77 -2.44 8.79
CA PHE A 44 -9.89 -1.01 9.01
C PHE A 44 -9.66 -0.23 7.71
N TRP A 45 -8.56 -0.49 7.00
CA TRP A 45 -8.23 0.24 5.77
C TRP A 45 -9.20 -0.06 4.62
N ILE A 46 -9.64 -1.31 4.48
CA ILE A 46 -10.73 -1.67 3.56
C ILE A 46 -11.97 -0.84 3.88
N SER A 47 -12.38 -0.76 5.14
CA SER A 47 -13.55 0.03 5.54
C SER A 47 -13.39 1.53 5.27
N LYS A 48 -12.17 2.07 5.29
CA LYS A 48 -11.90 3.48 4.95
C LYS A 48 -12.01 3.73 3.45
N LEU A 49 -11.42 2.87 2.64
CA LEU A 49 -11.49 2.94 1.17
C LEU A 49 -12.92 2.74 0.67
N ASP A 50 -13.64 1.73 1.20
CA ASP A 50 -15.07 1.51 0.93
C ASP A 50 -15.92 2.74 1.33
N GLY A 51 -15.47 3.48 2.34
CA GLY A 51 -16.09 4.73 2.81
C GLY A 51 -15.72 5.97 2.00
N GLY A 52 -14.91 5.84 0.94
CA GLY A 52 -14.52 6.92 0.04
C GLY A 52 -13.22 7.64 0.39
N MET A 53 -12.44 7.16 1.37
CA MET A 53 -11.08 7.65 1.56
C MET A 53 -10.21 7.26 0.36
N SER A 54 -9.32 8.14 -0.08
CA SER A 54 -8.40 7.85 -1.18
C SER A 54 -7.18 7.04 -0.75
N THR A 55 -6.54 6.35 -1.69
CA THR A 55 -5.27 5.65 -1.50
C THR A 55 -4.15 6.58 -1.03
N VAL A 56 -4.14 7.83 -1.51
CA VAL A 56 -3.19 8.87 -1.07
C VAL A 56 -3.40 9.25 0.40
N GLU A 57 -4.65 9.39 0.84
CA GLU A 57 -4.95 9.66 2.26
C GLU A 57 -4.54 8.47 3.15
N VAL A 58 -4.74 7.23 2.70
CA VAL A 58 -4.26 6.03 3.41
C VAL A 58 -2.73 6.02 3.48
N ALA A 59 -2.05 6.27 2.37
CA ALA A 59 -0.58 6.37 2.31
C ALA A 59 -0.04 7.46 3.25
N ALA A 60 -0.70 8.62 3.32
CA ALA A 60 -0.35 9.68 4.25
C ALA A 60 -0.50 9.24 5.73
N ASN A 61 -1.55 8.48 6.07
CA ASN A 61 -1.68 7.93 7.41
C ASN A 61 -0.58 6.90 7.74
N PHE A 62 -0.20 6.06 6.77
CA PHE A 62 0.92 5.14 6.96
C PHE A 62 2.24 5.86 7.17
N ILE A 63 2.59 6.84 6.33
CA ILE A 63 3.82 7.63 6.48
C ILE A 63 3.91 8.30 7.85
N ASN A 64 2.78 8.76 8.40
CA ASN A 64 2.73 9.40 9.71
C ASN A 64 2.75 8.43 10.89
N SER A 65 2.72 7.11 10.66
CA SER A 65 2.74 6.10 11.72
C SER A 65 4.13 5.90 12.32
N ASP A 66 4.18 5.46 13.58
CA ASP A 66 5.44 5.09 14.23
C ASP A 66 6.11 3.88 13.56
N GLU A 67 5.32 2.97 12.97
CA GLU A 67 5.83 1.81 12.24
C GLU A 67 6.60 2.25 10.99
N PHE A 68 6.02 3.15 10.18
CA PHE A 68 6.69 3.67 9.00
C PHE A 68 7.97 4.44 9.36
N ARG A 69 7.93 5.27 10.41
CA ARG A 69 9.12 5.96 10.93
C ARG A 69 10.19 4.99 11.46
N GLY A 70 9.78 3.83 11.96
CA GLY A 70 10.69 2.77 12.40
C GLY A 70 11.42 2.10 11.23
N LEU A 71 10.73 1.93 10.10
CA LEU A 71 11.28 1.29 8.89
C LEU A 71 12.11 2.25 8.03
N TYR A 72 11.57 3.42 7.72
CA TYR A 72 12.19 4.39 6.80
C TYR A 72 13.03 5.46 7.52
N GLY A 73 13.08 5.42 8.85
CA GLY A 73 13.74 6.42 9.68
C GLY A 73 12.87 7.65 9.97
N ALA A 74 13.28 8.43 10.98
CA ALA A 74 12.49 9.55 11.47
C ALA A 74 12.46 10.76 10.51
N ASN A 75 13.50 10.93 9.68
CA ASN A 75 13.59 12.02 8.71
C ASN A 75 14.56 11.66 7.56
N PRO A 76 14.23 10.65 6.73
CA PRO A 76 15.07 10.31 5.60
C PRO A 76 15.10 11.46 4.60
N THR A 77 16.23 11.65 3.93
CA THR A 77 16.31 12.50 2.72
C THR A 77 15.38 11.97 1.63
N THR A 78 15.07 12.79 0.63
CA THR A 78 14.24 12.35 -0.50
C THR A 78 14.85 11.16 -1.23
N THR A 79 16.18 11.17 -1.44
CA THR A 79 16.90 10.06 -2.09
C THR A 79 16.85 8.79 -1.27
N GLU A 80 17.07 8.84 0.05
CA GLU A 80 16.94 7.68 0.94
C GLU A 80 15.51 7.13 0.90
N PHE A 81 14.50 8.00 1.05
CA PHE A 81 13.09 7.61 1.00
C PHE A 81 12.76 6.87 -0.30
N VAL A 82 13.10 7.43 -1.46
CA VAL A 82 12.80 6.78 -2.75
C VAL A 82 13.58 5.47 -2.91
N THR A 83 14.85 5.43 -2.49
CA THR A 83 15.67 4.21 -2.56
C THR A 83 15.07 3.09 -1.72
N GLU A 84 14.63 3.40 -0.49
CA GLU A 84 13.96 2.44 0.39
C GLU A 84 12.61 1.97 -0.19
N LEU A 85 11.85 2.81 -0.90
CA LEU A 85 10.62 2.35 -1.58
C LEU A 85 10.92 1.31 -2.67
N TYR A 86 11.99 1.50 -3.45
CA TYR A 86 12.40 0.52 -4.46
C TYR A 86 12.79 -0.81 -3.80
N ASP A 87 13.54 -0.78 -2.71
CA ASP A 87 13.98 -1.99 -2.02
C ASP A 87 12.80 -2.71 -1.36
N ASN A 88 12.04 -2.01 -0.52
CA ASN A 88 10.99 -2.60 0.31
C ASN A 88 9.72 -2.98 -0.48
N ILE A 89 9.42 -2.30 -1.58
CA ILE A 89 8.19 -2.55 -2.36
C ILE A 89 8.49 -3.39 -3.59
N LEU A 90 9.57 -3.08 -4.31
CA LEU A 90 9.87 -3.70 -5.59
C LEU A 90 10.96 -4.77 -5.48
N ASN A 91 11.58 -4.95 -4.31
CA ASN A 91 12.64 -5.93 -4.07
C ASN A 91 13.83 -5.77 -5.02
N ARG A 92 14.16 -4.52 -5.36
CA ARG A 92 15.28 -4.19 -6.25
C ARG A 92 15.82 -2.79 -6.00
N ALA A 93 17.05 -2.55 -6.41
CA ALA A 93 17.59 -1.19 -6.46
C ALA A 93 16.88 -0.33 -7.53
N PRO A 94 16.77 0.99 -7.33
CA PRO A 94 16.35 1.90 -8.38
C PRO A 94 17.34 1.88 -9.55
N ASP A 95 16.83 2.04 -10.77
CA ASP A 95 17.63 2.59 -11.85
C ASP A 95 17.78 4.11 -11.66
N GLN A 96 18.86 4.68 -12.20
CA GLN A 96 19.17 6.11 -12.00
C GLN A 96 18.06 7.03 -12.49
N ALA A 97 17.43 6.71 -13.63
CA ALA A 97 16.40 7.56 -14.22
C ALA A 97 15.11 7.57 -13.38
N GLY A 98 14.71 6.40 -12.87
CA GLY A 98 13.59 6.27 -11.95
C GLY A 98 13.81 7.02 -10.63
N LEU A 99 15.00 6.88 -10.04
CA LEU A 99 15.37 7.62 -8.83
C LEU A 99 15.32 9.13 -9.06
N ASP A 100 15.98 9.61 -10.11
CA ASP A 100 16.04 11.04 -10.43
C ASP A 100 14.64 11.61 -10.68
N PHE A 101 13.77 10.86 -11.35
CA PHE A 101 12.38 11.25 -11.59
C PHE A 101 11.63 11.48 -10.28
N TYR A 102 11.57 10.48 -9.39
CA TYR A 102 10.80 10.60 -8.14
C TYR A 102 11.40 11.62 -7.18
N VAL A 103 12.73 11.71 -7.10
CA VAL A 103 13.41 12.75 -6.32
C VAL A 103 13.02 14.14 -6.82
N GLN A 104 13.06 14.38 -8.14
CA GLN A 104 12.65 15.65 -8.71
C GLN A 104 11.17 15.98 -8.44
N GLN A 105 10.27 15.00 -8.54
CA GLN A 105 8.85 15.20 -8.26
C GLN A 105 8.62 15.64 -6.80
N ILE A 106 9.32 15.03 -5.84
CA ILE A 106 9.21 15.40 -4.43
C ILE A 106 9.86 16.75 -4.15
N ASP A 107 11.10 16.95 -4.60
CA ASP A 107 11.87 18.16 -4.27
C ASP A 107 11.31 19.42 -4.95
N SER A 108 10.64 19.28 -6.09
CA SER A 108 9.90 20.39 -6.74
C SER A 108 8.53 20.67 -6.10
N GLY A 109 8.06 19.81 -5.20
CA GLY A 109 6.72 19.89 -4.61
C GLY A 109 5.59 19.45 -5.54
N ALA A 110 5.90 18.86 -6.71
CA ALA A 110 4.90 18.35 -7.64
C ALA A 110 4.16 17.11 -7.09
N LYS A 111 4.84 16.30 -6.28
CA LYS A 111 4.26 15.17 -5.55
C LYS A 111 4.68 15.21 -4.08
N GLY A 112 3.75 14.84 -3.20
CA GLY A 112 4.07 14.48 -1.82
C GLY A 112 4.63 13.06 -1.73
N ARG A 113 5.24 12.73 -0.60
CA ARG A 113 5.75 11.36 -0.32
C ARG A 113 4.63 10.31 -0.27
N ASP A 114 3.46 10.73 0.19
CA ASP A 114 2.20 9.97 0.18
C ASP A 114 1.75 9.59 -1.23
N VAL A 115 1.80 10.55 -2.16
CA VAL A 115 1.51 10.29 -3.58
C VAL A 115 2.52 9.30 -4.16
N VAL A 116 3.81 9.48 -3.86
CA VAL A 116 4.86 8.57 -4.36
C VAL A 116 4.70 7.16 -3.76
N LEU A 117 4.40 7.02 -2.47
CA LEU A 117 4.11 5.71 -1.88
C LEU A 117 2.89 5.04 -2.54
N ALA A 118 1.83 5.80 -2.80
CA ALA A 118 0.65 5.29 -3.52
C ALA A 118 0.99 4.87 -4.95
N ASP A 119 1.81 5.64 -5.69
CA ASP A 119 2.27 5.28 -7.03
C ASP A 119 3.05 3.96 -7.05
N PHE A 120 3.95 3.74 -6.07
CA PHE A 120 4.69 2.48 -5.96
C PHE A 120 3.77 1.32 -5.62
N ALA A 121 2.84 1.53 -4.67
CA ALA A 121 1.86 0.53 -4.29
C ALA A 121 0.98 0.10 -5.47
N ASP A 122 0.59 1.02 -6.35
CA ASP A 122 -0.22 0.73 -7.54
C ASP A 122 0.60 0.40 -8.79
N SER A 123 1.93 0.34 -8.68
CA SER A 123 2.77 0.03 -9.84
C SER A 123 2.49 -1.39 -10.37
N GLN A 124 2.50 -1.55 -11.70
CA GLN A 124 2.32 -2.85 -12.35
C GLN A 124 3.27 -3.92 -11.82
N GLU A 125 4.48 -3.51 -11.43
CA GLU A 125 5.49 -4.39 -10.84
C GLU A 125 5.03 -4.91 -9.47
N ASN A 126 4.56 -4.04 -8.57
CA ASN A 126 4.03 -4.45 -7.27
C ASN A 126 2.79 -5.34 -7.41
N HIS A 127 1.88 -5.01 -8.33
CA HIS A 127 0.73 -5.86 -8.66
C HIS A 127 1.18 -7.28 -8.99
N VAL A 128 2.14 -7.44 -9.90
CA VAL A 128 2.67 -8.76 -10.30
C VAL A 128 3.32 -9.49 -9.13
N GLN A 129 4.05 -8.79 -8.26
CA GLN A 129 4.67 -9.39 -7.07
C GLN A 129 3.63 -9.93 -6.07
N LEU A 130 2.46 -9.29 -5.99
CA LEU A 130 1.44 -9.61 -5.00
C LEU A 130 0.33 -10.54 -5.52
N LEU A 131 0.23 -10.78 -6.84
CA LEU A 131 -0.75 -11.70 -7.45
C LEU A 131 -0.83 -13.05 -6.72
N GLY A 132 0.33 -13.67 -6.45
CA GLY A 132 0.39 -14.97 -5.79
C GLY A 132 -0.10 -14.97 -4.33
N GLN A 133 -0.06 -13.81 -3.66
CA GLN A 133 -0.52 -13.66 -2.28
C GLN A 133 -2.03 -13.41 -2.19
N MET A 134 -2.61 -12.81 -3.24
CA MET A 134 -4.03 -12.42 -3.27
C MET A 134 -4.92 -13.44 -3.98
N GLN A 135 -4.36 -14.33 -4.81
CA GLN A 135 -5.12 -15.26 -5.68
C GLN A 135 -6.16 -16.14 -4.97
N ASN A 136 -5.97 -16.44 -3.67
CA ASN A 136 -6.90 -17.26 -2.88
C ASN A 136 -7.95 -16.42 -2.13
N GLY A 137 -7.99 -15.12 -2.37
CA GLY A 137 -8.77 -14.14 -1.63
C GLY A 137 -7.97 -13.48 -0.51
N ILE A 138 -8.34 -12.23 -0.22
CA ILE A 138 -7.72 -11.40 0.80
C ILE A 138 -8.50 -11.57 2.11
N GLU A 139 -7.90 -12.24 3.09
CA GLU A 139 -8.55 -12.51 4.38
C GLU A 139 -8.44 -11.30 5.32
N TYR A 140 -9.57 -10.89 5.90
CA TYR A 140 -9.62 -9.77 6.85
C TYR A 140 -10.73 -9.93 7.89
N ILE A 141 -10.65 -9.16 8.99
CA ILE A 141 -11.69 -9.06 10.02
C ILE A 141 -12.45 -7.75 9.79
N THR A 142 -13.79 -7.79 9.77
CA THR A 142 -14.60 -6.58 9.60
C THR A 142 -14.33 -5.58 10.71
N TRP A 143 -14.00 -4.34 10.33
CA TRP A 143 -13.93 -3.23 11.26
C TRP A 143 -15.34 -2.77 11.66
N LEU A 144 -15.61 -2.66 12.96
CA LEU A 144 -16.95 -2.33 13.49
C LEU A 144 -17.06 -0.92 14.10
N GLY A 145 -15.97 -0.15 14.13
CA GLY A 145 -15.93 1.17 14.81
C GLY A 145 -15.39 1.09 16.22
#